data_AF-A0A3C1XE13-F1
#
_entry.id   AF-A0A3C1XE13-F1
#
_cell.length_a   1.000
_cell.length_b   1.000
_cell.length_c   1.000
_cell.angle_alpha   90.00
_cell.angle_beta   90.00
_cell.angle_gamma   90.00
#
_symmetry.space_group_name_H-M   'P 1'
#
loop_
_entity.id
_entity.type
_entity.pdbx_description
1 polymer ?
#
loop_
_entity_poly.entity_id
_entity_poly.type
_entity_poly.pdbx_seq_one_letter_code
_entity_poly.pdbx_strand_id
1 'polypeptide(L)'
;MSFEGKDTALNTWYDALDLTVQMMVQPVANSFTVGNVTANDIIWEGEFRWRPTNLNDFPVVAADITQVDTSGAPRAFALSLADVTRLSGSGLAFSNHDERVGSNDTYWALRTFADSNNEFNWQISNAAGYGRLHSTRTNTVSSSGGIRPALIVQQ
;
A
#
# COMPACT_ATOMS: atom_id res chain seq x y z
N MET A 1 3.58 7.42 -14.63
CA MET A 1 4.60 6.86 -13.72
C MET A 1 4.40 5.35 -13.58
N SER A 2 5.09 4.56 -14.42
CA SER A 2 5.08 3.09 -14.37
C SER A 2 5.46 2.58 -12.96
N PHE A 3 5.30 1.28 -12.71
CA PHE A 3 5.76 0.67 -11.45
C PHE A 3 7.24 0.99 -11.16
N GLU A 4 8.10 0.98 -12.18
CA GLU A 4 9.50 1.41 -12.08
C GLU A 4 9.66 2.88 -11.64
N GLY A 5 8.76 3.76 -12.10
CA GLY A 5 8.70 5.14 -11.64
C GLY A 5 8.28 5.28 -10.17
N LYS A 6 7.45 4.35 -9.66
CA LYS A 6 7.08 4.32 -8.24
C LYS A 6 8.28 3.94 -7.36
N ASP A 7 9.04 2.92 -7.78
CA ASP A 7 10.25 2.50 -7.07
C ASP A 7 11.31 3.60 -7.04
N THR A 8 11.49 4.31 -8.15
CA THR A 8 12.41 5.47 -8.21
C THR A 8 12.00 6.56 -7.21
N ALA A 9 10.71 6.88 -7.13
CA ALA A 9 10.19 7.88 -6.22
C ALA A 9 10.33 7.45 -4.74
N LEU A 10 10.09 6.18 -4.43
CA LEU A 10 10.29 5.62 -3.09
C LEU A 10 11.75 5.66 -2.64
N ASN A 11 12.66 5.30 -3.54
CA ASN A 11 14.10 5.35 -3.25
C ASN A 11 14.57 6.79 -3.04
N THR A 12 14.15 7.72 -3.91
CA THR A 12 14.48 9.15 -3.74
C THR A 12 13.96 9.70 -2.41
N TRP A 13 12.76 9.30 -2.00
CA TRP A 13 12.19 9.68 -0.70
C TRP A 13 12.99 9.09 0.47
N TYR A 14 13.40 7.83 0.37
CA TYR A 14 14.18 7.14 1.39
C TYR A 14 15.57 7.77 1.56
N ASP A 15 16.27 8.06 0.45
CA ASP A 15 17.61 8.63 0.44
C ASP A 15 17.65 10.04 1.06
N ALA A 16 16.50 10.74 1.08
CA ALA A 16 16.35 12.06 1.69
C ALA A 16 16.12 12.01 3.21
N LEU A 17 15.91 10.83 3.81
CA LEU A 17 15.77 10.69 5.26
C LEU A 17 17.10 10.93 5.96
N ASP A 18 17.04 11.39 7.22
CA ASP A 18 18.23 11.49 8.07
C ASP A 18 18.91 10.12 8.22
N LEU A 19 20.25 10.11 8.29
CA LEU A 19 21.03 8.88 8.37
C LEU A 19 20.64 8.04 9.60
N THR A 20 20.26 8.68 10.72
CA THR A 20 19.79 7.99 11.91
C THR A 20 18.52 7.20 11.62
N VAL A 21 17.60 7.78 10.85
CA VAL A 21 16.37 7.09 10.43
C VAL A 21 16.72 5.93 9.51
N GLN A 22 17.57 6.15 8.51
CA GLN A 22 18.01 5.09 7.60
C GLN A 22 18.64 3.90 8.35
N MET A 23 19.44 4.17 9.39
CA MET A 23 20.06 3.12 10.23
C MET A 23 19.05 2.31 11.06
N MET A 24 17.85 2.85 11.34
CA MET A 24 16.78 2.13 12.05
C MET A 24 15.91 1.28 11.10
N VAL A 25 16.01 1.49 9.79
CA VAL A 25 15.15 0.79 8.81
C VAL A 25 15.62 -0.66 8.64
N GLN A 26 14.67 -1.57 8.82
CA GLN A 26 14.86 -2.99 8.59
C GLN A 26 14.80 -3.31 7.09
N PRO A 27 15.58 -4.32 6.64
CA PRO A 27 15.58 -4.69 5.25
C PRO A 27 14.27 -5.37 4.85
N VAL A 28 13.83 -5.11 3.61
CA VAL A 28 12.68 -5.76 2.96
C VAL A 28 13.12 -6.29 1.59
N ALA A 29 12.34 -7.20 1.02
CA ALA A 29 12.63 -7.82 -0.27
C ALA A 29 12.94 -6.77 -1.36
N ASN A 30 13.90 -7.09 -2.24
CA ASN A 30 14.32 -6.19 -3.32
C ASN A 30 13.26 -6.05 -4.43
N SER A 31 12.33 -7.00 -4.51
CA SER A 31 11.19 -6.97 -5.41
C SER A 31 10.00 -7.70 -4.76
N PHE A 32 8.80 -7.37 -5.22
CA PHE A 32 7.56 -7.98 -4.75
C PHE A 32 6.89 -8.74 -5.90
N THR A 33 6.34 -9.92 -5.59
CA THR A 33 5.44 -10.61 -6.51
C THR A 33 4.04 -10.05 -6.30
N VAL A 34 3.60 -9.21 -7.23
CA VAL A 34 2.36 -8.45 -7.10
C VAL A 34 1.23 -9.16 -7.84
N GLY A 35 0.13 -9.42 -7.14
CA GLY A 35 -1.10 -9.96 -7.72
C GLY A 35 -2.07 -8.88 -8.20
N ASN A 36 -3.17 -9.33 -8.81
CA ASN A 36 -4.32 -8.49 -9.14
C ASN A 36 -5.61 -9.12 -8.61
N VAL A 37 -6.57 -8.26 -8.26
CA VAL A 37 -7.94 -8.66 -7.90
C VAL A 37 -8.88 -7.49 -8.13
N THR A 38 -10.02 -7.72 -8.79
CA THR A 38 -10.97 -6.64 -9.06
C THR A 38 -11.82 -6.32 -7.83
N ALA A 39 -12.32 -5.08 -7.74
CA ALA A 39 -13.17 -4.68 -6.61
C ALA A 39 -14.50 -5.45 -6.53
N ASN A 40 -14.95 -6.05 -7.63
CA ASN A 40 -16.19 -6.84 -7.68
C ASN A 40 -16.01 -8.24 -7.10
N ASP A 41 -14.77 -8.74 -7.06
CA ASP A 41 -14.45 -10.09 -6.55
C ASP A 41 -14.13 -10.07 -5.04
N ILE A 42 -14.04 -8.87 -4.43
CA ILE A 42 -13.78 -8.71 -3.00
C ILE A 42 -15.08 -8.73 -2.21
N ILE A 43 -15.12 -9.59 -1.19
CA ILE A 43 -16.13 -9.59 -0.14
C ILE A 43 -15.63 -8.69 1.01
N TRP A 44 -16.47 -7.76 1.44
CA TRP A 44 -16.12 -6.76 2.44
C TRP A 44 -16.69 -7.10 3.82
N GLU A 45 -15.91 -6.84 4.85
CA GLU A 45 -16.32 -6.86 6.26
C GLU A 45 -16.31 -5.44 6.83
N GLY A 46 -17.26 -5.21 7.75
CA GLY A 46 -17.43 -3.93 8.41
C GLY A 46 -18.11 -2.92 7.49
N GLU A 47 -17.67 -1.67 7.57
CA GLU A 47 -18.18 -0.61 6.70
C GLU A 47 -17.82 -0.87 5.22
N PHE A 48 -18.58 -0.27 4.32
CA PHE A 48 -18.41 -0.48 2.88
C PHE A 48 -16.98 -0.16 2.43
N ARG A 49 -16.31 -1.17 1.86
CA ARG A 49 -14.90 -1.10 1.42
C ARG A 49 -13.86 -0.88 2.52
N TRP A 50 -14.18 -1.33 3.73
CA TRP A 50 -13.28 -1.34 4.88
C TRP A 50 -12.22 -2.43 4.74
N ARG A 51 -12.56 -3.70 4.96
CA ARG A 51 -11.60 -4.81 4.99
C ARG A 51 -12.06 -5.97 4.11
N PRO A 52 -11.23 -6.46 3.18
CA PRO A 52 -11.50 -7.71 2.46
C PRO A 52 -11.53 -8.92 3.40
N THR A 53 -12.47 -9.85 3.22
CA THR A 53 -12.53 -11.12 3.99
C THR A 53 -12.04 -12.33 3.21
N ASN A 54 -11.98 -12.22 1.88
CA ASN A 54 -11.74 -13.34 0.98
C ASN A 54 -10.41 -13.25 0.23
N LEU A 55 -9.41 -12.53 0.75
CA LEU A 55 -8.11 -12.44 0.08
C LEU A 55 -7.46 -13.80 -0.15
N ASN A 56 -7.74 -14.79 0.71
CA ASN A 56 -7.21 -16.15 0.57
C ASN A 56 -7.67 -16.85 -0.73
N ASP A 57 -8.74 -16.39 -1.38
CA ASP A 57 -9.16 -16.86 -2.70
C ASP A 57 -8.22 -16.36 -3.83
N PHE A 58 -7.39 -15.36 -3.53
CA PHE A 58 -6.42 -14.73 -4.43
C PHE A 58 -5.00 -14.90 -3.86
N PRO A 59 -4.39 -16.09 -3.96
CA PRO A 59 -3.19 -16.45 -3.20
C PRO A 59 -1.99 -15.53 -3.45
N VAL A 60 -1.82 -15.01 -4.68
CA VAL A 60 -0.74 -14.06 -4.99
C VAL A 60 -0.96 -12.72 -4.28
N VAL A 61 -2.21 -12.25 -4.19
CA VAL A 61 -2.55 -11.01 -3.48
C VAL A 61 -2.41 -11.21 -1.97
N ALA A 62 -2.91 -12.33 -1.43
CA ALA A 62 -2.81 -12.64 -0.01
C ALA A 62 -1.38 -12.83 0.48
N ALA A 63 -0.50 -13.41 -0.35
CA ALA A 63 0.90 -13.63 -0.01
C ALA A 63 1.77 -12.36 -0.12
N ASP A 64 1.29 -11.30 -0.77
CA ASP A 64 2.00 -10.03 -0.94
C ASP A 64 1.96 -9.21 0.36
N ILE A 65 2.45 -9.75 1.48
CA ILE A 65 2.60 -9.06 2.77
C ILE A 65 4.06 -8.64 2.91
N THR A 66 4.32 -7.37 3.19
CA THR A 66 5.69 -6.92 3.45
C THR A 66 6.13 -7.35 4.84
N GLN A 67 7.31 -7.98 4.90
CA GLN A 67 7.96 -8.46 6.11
C GLN A 67 9.45 -8.10 6.08
N VAL A 68 10.10 -8.22 7.23
CA VAL A 68 11.56 -8.11 7.30
C VAL A 68 12.17 -9.27 6.50
N ASP A 69 13.08 -8.94 5.59
CA ASP A 69 13.82 -9.89 4.77
C ASP A 69 15.30 -9.52 4.82
N THR A 70 16.09 -10.32 5.55
CA THR A 70 17.52 -10.08 5.72
C THR A 70 18.35 -10.29 4.46
N SER A 71 17.78 -10.90 3.41
CA SER A 71 18.39 -11.00 2.08
C SER A 71 18.11 -9.78 1.18
N GLY A 72 17.20 -8.91 1.63
CA GLY A 72 16.81 -7.69 0.96
C GLY A 72 17.70 -6.48 1.31
N ALA A 73 17.11 -5.28 1.27
CA ALA A 73 17.80 -4.04 1.58
C ALA A 73 16.92 -3.11 2.44
N PRO A 74 17.50 -2.28 3.33
CA PRO A 74 16.78 -1.18 3.98
C PRO A 74 16.27 -0.22 2.91
N ARG A 75 14.95 -0.11 2.74
CA ARG A 75 14.33 0.76 1.74
C ARG A 75 12.89 1.09 2.10
N ALA A 76 12.38 2.16 1.49
CA ALA A 76 10.95 2.42 1.46
C ALA A 76 10.22 1.49 0.47
N PHE A 77 8.95 1.21 0.77
CA PHE A 77 8.05 0.43 -0.08
C PHE A 77 6.65 1.04 -0.08
N ALA A 78 5.82 0.68 -1.06
CA ALA A 78 4.39 0.98 -1.08
C ALA A 78 3.61 -0.21 -0.53
N LEU A 79 2.61 0.00 0.32
CA LEU A 79 1.78 -1.07 0.90
C LEU A 79 0.97 -1.82 -0.18
N SER A 80 0.73 -3.11 0.02
CA SER A 80 -0.22 -3.91 -0.77
C SER A 80 -1.62 -3.89 -0.18
N LEU A 81 -2.58 -4.48 -0.90
CA LEU A 81 -3.91 -4.76 -0.37
C LEU A 81 -3.84 -5.68 0.85
N ALA A 82 -2.95 -6.68 0.87
CA ALA A 82 -2.78 -7.57 2.01
C ALA A 82 -2.17 -6.86 3.23
N ASP A 83 -1.21 -5.96 3.03
CA ASP A 83 -0.66 -5.13 4.09
C ASP A 83 -1.74 -4.24 4.71
N VAL A 84 -2.49 -3.52 3.89
CA VAL A 84 -3.58 -2.65 4.38
C VAL A 84 -4.62 -3.47 5.14
N THR A 85 -4.99 -4.64 4.62
CA THR A 85 -5.94 -5.55 5.27
C THR A 85 -5.43 -5.98 6.65
N ARG A 86 -4.16 -6.42 6.74
CA ARG A 86 -3.51 -6.84 7.99
C ARG A 86 -3.34 -5.70 8.99
N LEU A 87 -3.12 -4.48 8.52
CA LEU A 87 -2.92 -3.28 9.34
C LEU A 87 -4.23 -2.64 9.80
N SER A 88 -5.39 -3.18 9.39
CA SER A 88 -6.70 -2.56 9.62
C SER A 88 -7.55 -3.33 10.62
N GLY A 89 -7.90 -2.65 11.71
CA GLY A 89 -8.70 -3.19 12.82
C GLY A 89 -8.34 -2.51 14.14
N SER A 90 -9.15 -2.79 15.16
CA SER A 90 -8.95 -2.23 16.51
C SER A 90 -7.55 -2.54 17.05
N GLY A 91 -6.82 -1.51 17.47
CA GLY A 91 -5.48 -1.63 18.03
C GLY A 91 -4.38 -1.88 17.01
N LEU A 92 -4.68 -1.75 15.72
CA LEU A 92 -3.72 -1.82 14.62
C LEU A 92 -3.41 -0.42 14.08
N ALA A 93 -2.62 -0.33 13.02
CA ALA A 93 -2.20 0.95 12.45
C ALA A 93 -3.37 1.80 11.92
N PHE A 94 -4.46 1.15 11.49
CA PHE A 94 -5.68 1.81 11.04
C PHE A 94 -6.90 1.20 11.76
N SER A 95 -7.43 1.89 12.76
CA SER A 95 -8.58 1.44 13.52
C SER A 95 -9.90 1.68 12.80
N ASN A 96 -9.94 2.65 11.89
CA ASN A 96 -11.11 3.03 11.09
C ASN A 96 -10.68 3.62 9.73
N HIS A 97 -11.66 3.98 8.88
CA HIS A 97 -11.42 4.53 7.56
C HIS A 97 -10.60 5.82 7.58
N ASP A 98 -10.95 6.77 8.44
CA ASP A 98 -10.34 8.11 8.45
C ASP A 98 -8.84 8.04 8.73
N GLU A 99 -8.42 7.11 9.58
CA GLU A 99 -7.00 6.89 9.91
C GLU A 99 -6.16 6.40 8.72
N ARG A 100 -6.77 5.87 7.66
CA ARG A 100 -6.03 5.47 6.45
C ARG A 100 -5.64 6.64 5.58
N VAL A 101 -6.30 7.79 5.69
CA VAL A 101 -6.08 8.89 4.74
C VAL A 101 -4.68 9.47 4.89
N GLY A 102 -4.11 9.94 3.77
CA GLY A 102 -2.83 10.63 3.76
C GLY A 102 -2.91 11.97 4.46
N SER A 103 -1.77 12.49 4.90
CA SER A 103 -1.67 13.86 5.41
C SER A 103 -2.23 14.86 4.41
N ASN A 104 -2.84 15.96 4.90
CA ASN A 104 -3.52 16.97 4.09
C ASN A 104 -4.61 16.38 3.17
N ASP A 105 -5.34 15.39 3.66
CA ASP A 105 -6.48 14.76 2.97
C ASP A 105 -6.08 14.22 1.59
N THR A 106 -4.98 13.46 1.54
CA THR A 106 -4.43 12.92 0.27
C THR A 106 -4.76 11.45 0.05
N TYR A 107 -5.04 11.08 -1.20
CA TYR A 107 -5.14 9.66 -1.59
C TYR A 107 -3.76 9.04 -1.71
N TRP A 108 -3.70 7.71 -1.64
CA TRP A 108 -2.47 7.01 -1.95
C TRP A 108 -2.73 5.63 -2.55
N ALA A 109 -1.92 5.30 -3.56
CA ALA A 109 -1.99 4.06 -4.31
C ALA A 109 -1.23 2.92 -3.60
N LEU A 110 -1.79 1.73 -3.70
CA LEU A 110 -1.17 0.47 -3.31
C LEU A 110 -0.29 -0.06 -4.45
N ARG A 111 0.55 -1.04 -4.12
CA ARG A 111 1.27 -1.82 -5.15
C ARG A 111 0.38 -2.85 -5.85
N THR A 112 -0.68 -3.34 -5.20
CA THR A 112 -1.60 -4.35 -5.76
C THR A 112 -2.47 -3.77 -6.88
N PHE A 113 -2.56 -4.49 -8.00
CA PHE A 113 -3.39 -4.12 -9.13
C PHE A 113 -4.87 -4.44 -8.88
N ALA A 114 -5.75 -3.58 -9.41
CA ALA A 114 -7.20 -3.70 -9.29
C ALA A 114 -7.88 -4.24 -10.56
N ASP A 115 -7.09 -4.66 -11.54
CA ASP A 115 -7.52 -5.23 -12.81
C ASP A 115 -6.47 -6.22 -13.36
N SER A 116 -6.88 -7.08 -14.28
CA SER A 116 -6.01 -8.09 -14.88
C SER A 116 -4.96 -7.54 -15.85
N ASN A 117 -5.16 -6.31 -16.34
CA ASN A 117 -4.26 -5.67 -17.31
C ASN A 117 -3.26 -4.73 -16.64
N ASN A 118 -3.26 -4.65 -15.30
CA ASN A 118 -2.41 -3.78 -14.50
C ASN A 118 -2.56 -2.27 -14.83
N GLU A 119 -3.69 -1.89 -15.43
CA GLU A 119 -4.01 -0.49 -15.74
C GLU A 119 -4.55 0.26 -14.52
N PHE A 120 -5.03 -0.45 -13.49
CA PHE A 120 -5.59 0.11 -12.28
C PHE A 120 -4.84 -0.43 -11.05
N ASN A 121 -4.60 0.43 -10.07
CA ASN A 121 -4.17 0.00 -8.74
C ASN A 121 -5.31 0.16 -7.75
N TRP A 122 -5.24 -0.62 -6.70
CA TRP A 122 -5.92 -0.28 -5.47
C TRP A 122 -5.35 1.02 -4.89
N GLN A 123 -6.18 1.78 -4.19
CA GLN A 123 -5.82 3.00 -3.49
C GLN A 123 -6.71 3.21 -2.26
N ILE A 124 -6.24 4.06 -1.35
CA ILE A 124 -7.08 4.68 -0.32
C ILE A 124 -7.62 6.01 -0.85
N SER A 125 -8.94 6.15 -0.84
CA SER A 125 -9.63 7.36 -1.29
C SER A 125 -9.55 8.50 -0.27
N ASN A 126 -9.42 9.72 -0.77
CA ASN A 126 -9.57 10.97 -0.02
C ASN A 126 -10.83 11.77 -0.43
N ALA A 127 -11.71 11.17 -1.23
CA ALA A 127 -12.91 11.81 -1.76
C ALA A 127 -14.17 11.20 -1.13
N ALA A 128 -15.30 11.19 -1.86
CA ALA A 128 -16.50 10.50 -1.44
C ALA A 128 -16.20 9.03 -1.11
N GLY A 129 -16.42 8.63 0.14
CA GLY A 129 -15.90 7.37 0.67
C GLY A 129 -14.48 7.52 1.20
N TYR A 130 -14.31 8.43 2.16
CA TYR A 130 -13.06 8.75 2.82
C TYR A 130 -12.42 7.50 3.42
N GLY A 131 -11.11 7.30 3.19
CA GLY A 131 -10.38 6.15 3.73
C GLY A 131 -10.75 4.79 3.14
N ARG A 132 -11.65 4.73 2.15
CA ARG A 132 -12.10 3.48 1.54
C ARG A 132 -11.10 2.97 0.52
N LEU A 133 -11.04 1.64 0.39
CA LEU A 133 -10.35 1.01 -0.72
C LEU A 133 -11.11 1.28 -2.02
N HIS A 134 -10.40 1.73 -3.05
CA HIS A 134 -10.96 2.00 -4.37
C HIS A 134 -9.96 1.64 -5.46
N SER A 135 -10.42 1.46 -6.70
CA SER A 135 -9.55 1.31 -7.85
C SER A 135 -9.39 2.65 -8.58
N THR A 136 -8.18 2.96 -9.02
CA THR A 136 -7.91 4.11 -9.90
C THR A 136 -6.87 3.72 -10.93
N ARG A 137 -6.82 4.48 -12.02
CA ARG A 137 -5.84 4.26 -13.06
C ARG A 137 -4.44 4.40 -12.50
N THR A 138 -3.60 3.40 -12.73
CA THR A 138 -2.15 3.44 -12.53
C THR A 138 -1.65 4.74 -13.16
N ASN A 139 -0.76 5.47 -12.47
CA ASN A 139 -0.13 6.74 -12.89
C ASN A 139 -0.77 8.07 -12.45
N THR A 140 -1.80 8.08 -11.59
CA THR A 140 -2.28 9.33 -10.99
C THR A 140 -1.39 9.72 -9.81
N VAL A 141 -0.40 10.59 -10.06
CA VAL A 141 0.27 11.38 -9.01
C VAL A 141 -0.17 12.82 -9.24
N SER A 142 -0.72 13.45 -8.22
CA SER A 142 -1.20 14.83 -8.28
C SER A 142 -0.98 15.53 -6.96
N SER A 143 -1.31 16.82 -6.89
CA SER A 143 -1.36 17.55 -5.62
C SER A 143 -2.34 16.92 -4.61
N SER A 144 -3.25 16.07 -5.06
CA SER A 144 -4.25 15.41 -4.22
C SER A 144 -3.83 14.01 -3.74
N GLY A 145 -2.66 13.50 -4.15
CA GLY A 145 -2.18 12.19 -3.72
C GLY A 145 -1.19 11.51 -4.66
N GLY A 146 -0.77 10.30 -4.29
CA GLY A 146 0.19 9.55 -5.07
C GLY A 146 0.66 8.28 -4.38
N ILE A 147 1.95 8.20 -4.07
CA ILE A 147 2.53 7.06 -3.36
C ILE A 147 2.69 7.45 -1.89
N ARG A 148 2.40 6.52 -0.98
CA ARG A 148 2.70 6.66 0.45
C ARG A 148 3.85 5.73 0.82
N PRO A 149 5.07 6.27 1.03
CA PRO A 149 6.20 5.47 1.49
C PRO A 149 5.92 4.86 2.87
N ALA A 150 6.30 3.60 3.04
CA ALA A 150 6.27 2.87 4.31
C ALA A 150 7.65 2.31 4.63
N LEU A 151 7.93 2.15 5.92
CA LEU A 151 9.17 1.60 6.48
C LEU A 151 8.83 0.56 7.54
N ILE A 152 9.66 -0.46 7.68
CA ILE A 152 9.73 -1.27 8.90
C ILE A 152 10.93 -0.74 9.68
N VAL A 153 10.71 -0.30 10.92
CA VAL A 153 11.77 0.25 11.78
C VAL A 153 12.00 -0.66 12.98
N GLN A 154 13.26 -0.79 13.39
CA GLN A 154 13.62 -1.38 14.67
C GLN A 154 13.73 -0.26 15.71
N GLN A 155 13.00 -0.41 16.81
CA GLN A 155 13.03 0.49 17.97
C GLN A 155 13.85 -0.12 19.10
#